data_AF-A0A7X0RLS0-F1
#
_entry.id   AF-A0A7X0RLS0-F1
#
_cell.length_a   1.000
_cell.length_b   1.000
_cell.length_c   1.000
_cell.angle_alpha   90.00
_cell.angle_beta   90.00
_cell.angle_gamma   90.00
#
_symmetry.space_group_name_H-M   'P 1'
#
loop_
_entity.id
_entity.type
_entity.pdbx_description
1 polymer ?
#
loop_
_entity_poly.entity_id
_entity_poly.type
_entity_poly.pdbx_seq_one_letter_code
_entity_poly.pdbx_strand_id
1 'polypeptide(L)'
;MDKKVERYYELKQQQRELERELGELRLQLIAHAESNGLKGWENGEYRVKIIAQERREYDDHKLYEALPDASLWRLLSSADAAKIAGLVKLEILSEASLRNTYAVKQVSALQVEKK
;
A
#
# COMPACT_ATOMS: atom_id res chain seq x y z
N MET A 1 31.35 -14.60 -10.59
CA MET A 1 30.08 -14.37 -9.88
C MET A 1 30.08 -13.03 -9.17
N ASP A 2 31.22 -12.61 -8.63
CA ASP A 2 31.39 -11.36 -7.86
C ASP A 2 30.87 -10.10 -8.56
N LYS A 3 31.21 -9.91 -9.85
CA LYS A 3 30.69 -8.77 -10.65
C LYS A 3 29.15 -8.74 -10.78
N LYS A 4 28.48 -9.91 -10.73
CA LYS A 4 27.01 -9.98 -10.78
C LYS A 4 26.40 -9.61 -9.42
N VAL A 5 27.05 -10.01 -8.32
CA VAL A 5 26.62 -9.68 -6.95
C VAL A 5 26.78 -8.18 -6.69
N GLU A 6 27.92 -7.60 -7.08
CA GLU A 6 28.18 -6.16 -7.01
C GLU A 6 27.14 -5.38 -7.82
N ARG A 7 26.92 -5.75 -9.09
CA ARG A 7 25.91 -5.11 -9.93
C ARG A 7 24.50 -5.22 -9.35
N TYR A 8 24.15 -6.36 -8.76
CA TYR A 8 22.86 -6.55 -8.10
C TYR A 8 22.70 -5.59 -6.91
N TYR A 9 23.74 -5.45 -6.08
CA TYR A 9 23.73 -4.54 -4.94
C TYR A 9 23.56 -3.08 -5.38
N GLU A 10 24.29 -2.65 -6.41
CA GLU A 10 24.12 -1.30 -6.99
C GLU A 10 22.70 -1.04 -7.46
N LEU A 11 22.13 -1.97 -8.24
CA LEU A 11 20.75 -1.87 -8.74
C LEU A 11 19.76 -1.81 -7.58
N LYS A 12 20.02 -2.50 -6.46
CA LYS A 12 19.19 -2.42 -5.25
C LYS A 12 19.27 -1.06 -4.58
N GLN A 13 20.44 -0.42 -4.54
CA GLN A 13 20.55 0.95 -4.02
C GLN A 13 19.84 1.95 -4.93
N GLN A 14 20.00 1.82 -6.25
CA GLN A 14 19.29 2.66 -7.22
C GLN A 14 17.76 2.48 -7.15
N GLN A 15 17.30 1.24 -7.01
CA GLN A 15 15.88 0.94 -6.79
C GLN A 15 15.35 1.68 -5.56
N ARG A 16 16.07 1.62 -4.43
CA ARG A 16 15.67 2.28 -3.19
C ARG A 16 15.59 3.80 -3.34
N GLU A 17 16.54 4.39 -4.06
CA GLU A 17 16.56 5.83 -4.32
C GLU A 17 15.38 6.27 -5.21
N LEU A 18 15.11 5.53 -6.29
CA LEU A 18 13.96 5.77 -7.16
C LEU A 18 12.63 5.61 -6.42
N GLU A 19 12.51 4.59 -5.55
CA GLU A 19 11.33 4.39 -4.72
C GLU A 19 11.10 5.57 -3.76
N ARG A 20 12.18 6.14 -3.20
CA ARG A 20 12.12 7.34 -2.36
C ARG A 20 11.64 8.55 -3.17
N GLU A 21 12.29 8.85 -4.28
CA GLU A 21 11.95 9.99 -5.14
C GLU A 21 10.50 9.91 -5.64
N LEU A 22 10.06 8.74 -6.12
CA LEU A 22 8.67 8.50 -6.52
C LEU A 22 7.69 8.68 -5.36
N GLY A 23 8.08 8.26 -4.15
CA GLY A 23 7.29 8.45 -2.94
C GLY A 23 7.09 9.93 -2.60
N GLU A 24 8.17 10.71 -2.64
CA GLU A 24 8.13 12.15 -2.38
C GLU A 24 7.29 12.89 -3.44
N LEU A 25 7.50 12.60 -4.73
CA LEU A 25 6.71 13.19 -5.82
C LEU A 25 5.23 12.84 -5.69
N ARG A 26 4.88 11.60 -5.31
CA ARG A 26 3.49 11.20 -5.09
C ARG A 26 2.83 12.06 -4.02
N LEU A 27 3.50 12.26 -2.88
CA LEU A 27 2.98 13.08 -1.78
C LEU A 27 2.78 14.53 -2.23
N GLN A 28 3.73 15.10 -2.95
CA GLN A 28 3.64 16.47 -3.47
C GLN A 28 2.46 16.63 -4.46
N LEU A 29 2.27 15.68 -5.37
CA LEU A 29 1.18 15.72 -6.36
C LEU A 29 -0.20 15.56 -5.72
N ILE A 30 -0.33 14.67 -4.72
CA ILE A 30 -1.58 14.53 -3.96
C ILE A 30 -1.86 15.82 -3.16
N ALA A 31 -0.86 16.35 -2.46
CA ALA A 31 -1.01 17.59 -1.68
C ALA A 31 -1.38 18.79 -2.57
N HIS A 32 -0.82 18.87 -3.78
CA HIS A 32 -1.20 19.85 -4.79
C HIS A 32 -2.69 19.70 -5.17
N ALA A 33 -3.13 18.46 -5.43
CA ALA A 33 -4.52 18.21 -5.78
C ALA A 33 -5.48 18.57 -4.63
N GLU A 34 -5.15 18.17 -3.39
CA GLU A 34 -5.94 18.47 -2.19
C GLU A 34 -6.05 19.98 -1.94
N SER A 35 -4.94 20.71 -2.05
CA SER A 35 -4.90 22.17 -1.86
C SER A 35 -5.75 22.93 -2.89
N ASN A 36 -5.95 22.34 -4.07
CA ASN A 36 -6.72 22.95 -5.17
C ASN A 36 -8.10 22.28 -5.36
N GLY A 37 -8.49 21.33 -4.52
CA GLY A 37 -9.75 20.58 -4.66
C GLY A 37 -9.87 19.78 -5.96
N LEU A 38 -8.74 19.38 -6.56
CA LEU A 38 -8.70 18.69 -7.86
C LEU A 38 -8.85 17.18 -7.68
N LYS A 39 -9.64 16.55 -8.56
CA LYS A 39 -9.69 15.08 -8.71
C LYS A 39 -8.77 14.56 -9.81
N GLY A 40 -8.12 15.45 -10.54
CA GLY A 40 -7.26 15.15 -11.67
C GLY A 40 -7.03 16.40 -12.53
N TRP A 41 -6.02 16.33 -13.39
CA TRP A 41 -5.66 17.40 -14.32
C TRP A 41 -4.87 16.85 -15.50
N GLU A 42 -4.68 17.66 -16.53
CA GLU A 42 -3.78 17.36 -17.63
C GLU A 42 -2.52 18.22 -17.53
N ASN A 43 -1.37 17.61 -17.82
CA ASN A 43 -0.08 18.30 -17.87
C ASN A 43 0.69 17.84 -19.12
N GLY A 44 0.56 18.58 -20.21
CA GLY A 44 1.12 18.20 -21.52
C GLY A 44 0.58 16.87 -22.04
N GLU A 45 1.49 15.93 -22.31
CA GLU A 45 1.19 14.55 -22.73
C GLU A 45 0.72 13.64 -21.58
N TYR A 46 0.61 14.15 -20.35
CA TYR A 46 0.25 13.35 -19.20
C TYR A 46 -1.15 13.69 -18.68
N ARG A 47 -1.90 12.66 -18.28
CA ARG A 47 -3.16 12.77 -17.56
C ARG A 47 -2.97 12.27 -16.14
N VAL A 48 -3.27 13.12 -15.17
CA VAL A 48 -3.18 12.80 -13.74
C VAL A 48 -4.58 12.63 -13.17
N LYS A 49 -4.79 11.57 -12.39
CA LYS A 49 -6.04 11.29 -11.68
C LYS A 49 -5.73 11.03 -10.20
N ILE A 50 -6.58 11.57 -9.33
CA ILE A 50 -6.60 11.26 -7.90
C ILE A 50 -7.83 10.41 -7.63
N ILE A 51 -7.61 9.17 -7.21
CA ILE A 51 -8.66 8.19 -6.95
C ILE A 51 -8.79 8.03 -5.45
N ALA A 52 -9.97 8.27 -4.91
CA ALA A 52 -10.27 7.91 -3.53
C ALA A 52 -10.30 6.38 -3.41
N GLN A 53 -9.48 5.85 -2.51
CA GLN A 53 -9.42 4.44 -2.18
C GLN A 53 -9.73 4.25 -0.70
N GLU A 54 -10.36 3.12 -0.40
CA GLU A 54 -10.59 2.70 0.97
C GLU A 54 -9.43 1.79 1.40
N ARG A 55 -8.69 2.22 2.41
CA ARG A 55 -7.66 1.41 3.06
C ARG A 55 -8.18 0.95 4.41
N ARG A 56 -8.19 -0.38 4.59
CA ARG A 56 -8.42 -0.99 5.89
C ARG A 56 -7.14 -0.89 6.72
N GLU A 57 -7.22 -0.20 7.84
CA GLU A 57 -6.18 -0.19 8.87
C GLU A 57 -6.62 -1.10 9.99
N TYR A 58 -5.96 -2.25 10.08
CA TYR A 58 -6.24 -3.25 11.09
C TYR A 58 -5.57 -2.90 12.41
N ASP A 59 -6.27 -3.19 13.51
CA ASP A 59 -5.79 -3.08 14.87
C ASP A 59 -5.17 -4.42 15.27
N ASP A 60 -3.90 -4.41 15.66
CA ASP A 60 -3.14 -5.61 16.00
C ASP A 60 -3.84 -6.42 17.11
N HIS A 61 -4.37 -5.76 18.14
CA HIS A 61 -5.00 -6.43 19.27
C HIS A 61 -6.33 -7.06 18.85
N LYS A 62 -7.19 -6.29 18.18
CA LYS A 62 -8.49 -6.80 17.73
C LYS A 62 -8.35 -7.90 16.69
N LEU A 63 -7.34 -7.80 15.82
CA LEU A 63 -7.07 -8.82 14.82
C LEU A 63 -6.59 -10.11 15.49
N TYR A 64 -5.66 -10.01 16.45
CA TYR A 64 -5.18 -11.17 17.20
C TYR A 64 -6.31 -11.91 17.90
N GLU A 65 -7.22 -11.19 18.57
CA GLU A 65 -8.40 -11.78 19.23
C GLU A 65 -9.39 -12.43 18.26
N ALA A 66 -9.46 -11.94 17.02
CA ALA A 66 -10.34 -12.47 15.98
C ALA A 66 -9.73 -13.63 15.18
N LEU A 67 -8.45 -13.98 15.43
CA LEU A 67 -7.83 -15.11 14.76
C LEU A 67 -8.44 -16.43 15.27
N PRO A 68 -8.73 -17.39 14.37
CA PRO A 68 -9.20 -18.71 14.78
C PRO A 68 -8.10 -19.53 15.49
N ASP A 69 -6.83 -19.20 15.25
CA ASP A 69 -5.69 -19.86 15.85
C ASP A 69 -4.53 -18.86 16.08
N ALA A 70 -3.99 -18.84 17.30
CA ALA A 70 -2.94 -17.91 17.71
C ALA A 70 -1.61 -18.09 16.96
N SER A 71 -1.35 -19.26 16.38
CA SER A 71 -0.15 -19.51 15.57
C SER A 71 -0.18 -18.73 14.24
N LEU A 72 -1.36 -18.38 13.74
CA LEU A 72 -1.51 -17.52 12.54
C LEU A 72 -0.93 -16.13 12.76
N TRP A 73 -0.94 -15.64 14.00
CA TRP A 73 -0.29 -14.36 14.35
C TRP A 73 1.22 -14.40 14.08
N ARG A 74 1.87 -15.55 14.27
CA ARG A 74 3.31 -15.70 13.99
C ARG A 74 3.61 -15.53 12.50
N LEU A 75 2.71 -15.97 11.62
CA LEU A 75 2.82 -15.82 10.17
C LEU A 75 2.55 -14.37 9.72
N LEU A 76 1.56 -13.73 10.33
CA LEU A 76 1.23 -12.33 10.06
C LEU A 76 2.31 -11.38 10.57
N SER A 77 2.82 -11.61 11.78
CA SER A 77 3.79 -10.79 12.52
C SER A 77 3.35 -9.34 12.80
N SER A 78 2.30 -8.84 12.14
CA SER A 78 1.62 -7.56 12.32
C SER A 78 0.30 -7.59 11.55
N ALA A 79 -0.60 -6.64 11.80
CA ALA A 79 -1.84 -6.48 11.07
C ALA A 79 -1.66 -5.81 9.68
N ASP A 80 -0.73 -6.35 8.88
CA ASP A 80 -0.49 -5.92 7.51
C ASP A 80 -1.62 -6.35 6.57
N ALA A 81 -2.24 -5.38 5.90
CA ALA A 81 -3.39 -5.62 5.04
C ALA A 81 -3.10 -6.58 3.88
N ALA A 82 -1.88 -6.60 3.33
CA ALA A 82 -1.54 -7.49 2.23
C ALA A 82 -1.43 -8.95 2.71
N LYS A 83 -0.84 -9.19 3.88
CA LYS A 83 -0.79 -10.52 4.49
C LYS A 83 -2.18 -11.04 4.86
N ILE A 84 -3.04 -10.19 5.41
CA ILE A 84 -4.42 -10.54 5.76
C ILE A 84 -5.22 -10.91 4.50
N ALA A 85 -5.09 -10.13 3.43
CA ALA A 85 -5.73 -10.43 2.15
C ALA A 85 -5.31 -11.81 1.59
N GLY A 86 -4.04 -12.19 1.80
CA GLY A 86 -3.54 -13.52 1.46
C GLY A 86 -4.25 -14.63 2.24
N LEU A 87 -4.42 -14.48 3.55
CA LEU A 87 -5.12 -15.47 4.39
C LEU A 87 -6.62 -15.56 4.09
N VAL A 88 -7.27 -14.44 3.75
CA VAL A 88 -8.67 -14.43 3.29
C VAL A 88 -8.80 -15.18 1.96
N LYS A 89 -7.87 -14.96 1.02
CA LYS A 89 -7.84 -15.65 -0.27
C LYS A 89 -7.62 -17.17 -0.13
N LEU A 90 -6.90 -17.58 0.91
CA LEU A 90 -6.68 -19.00 1.25
C LEU A 90 -7.84 -19.57 2.10
N GLU A 91 -8.91 -18.80 2.33
CA GLU A 91 -10.08 -19.19 3.12
C GLU A 91 -9.76 -19.54 4.59
N ILE A 92 -8.60 -19.11 5.08
CA ILE A 92 -8.17 -19.28 6.47
C ILE A 92 -8.87 -18.24 7.36
N LEU A 93 -9.09 -17.04 6.83
CA LEU A 93 -9.85 -15.97 7.47
C LEU A 93 -11.08 -15.62 6.65
N SER A 94 -12.17 -15.23 7.32
CA SER A 94 -13.38 -14.77 6.66
C SER A 94 -13.52 -13.26 6.75
N GLU A 95 -14.18 -12.64 5.76
CA GLU A 95 -14.53 -11.21 5.84
C GLU A 95 -15.40 -10.91 7.08
N ALA A 96 -16.21 -11.87 7.52
CA ALA A 96 -17.06 -11.75 8.70
C ALA A 96 -16.24 -11.63 10.00
N SER A 97 -15.18 -12.44 10.15
CA SER A 97 -14.33 -12.39 11.35
C SER A 97 -13.49 -11.11 11.44
N LEU A 98 -13.27 -10.42 10.31
CA LEU A 98 -12.48 -9.19 10.26
C LEU A 98 -13.29 -7.90 10.46
N ARG A 99 -14.62 -7.95 10.41
CA ARG A 99 -15.48 -6.76 10.30
C ARG A 99 -15.32 -5.70 11.41
N ASN A 100 -14.79 -6.09 12.57
CA ASN A 100 -14.56 -5.20 13.71
C ASN A 100 -13.08 -5.04 14.08
N THR A 101 -12.18 -5.58 13.26
CA THR A 101 -10.73 -5.56 13.52
C THR A 101 -10.02 -4.44 12.78
N TYR A 102 -10.71 -3.68 11.94
CA TYR A 102 -10.14 -2.56 11.19
C TYR A 102 -11.00 -1.31 11.23
N ALA A 103 -10.36 -0.17 11.03
CA ALA A 103 -10.99 1.07 10.60
C ALA A 103 -10.80 1.23 9.09
N VAL A 104 -11.78 1.83 8.41
CA VAL A 104 -11.64 2.22 7.00
C VAL A 104 -11.17 3.67 6.95
N LYS A 105 -10.01 3.92 6.34
CA LYS A 105 -9.54 5.26 6.00
C LYS A 105 -9.67 5.51 4.51
N GLN A 106 -10.11 6.71 4.16
CA GLN A 106 -10.03 7.21 2.80
C GLN A 106 -8.59 7.64 2.53
N VAL A 107 -7.98 7.06 1.49
CA VAL A 107 -6.64 7.42 1.03
C VAL A 107 -6.70 7.80 -0.44
N SER A 108 -5.93 8.81 -0.82
CA SER A 108 -5.82 9.27 -2.19
C SER A 108 -4.75 8.46 -2.93
N ALA A 109 -5.12 7.81 -4.03
CA ALA A 109 -4.20 7.16 -4.95
C ALA A 109 -3.92 8.03 -6.17
N LEU A 110 -2.65 8.22 -6.48
CA LEU A 110 -2.20 8.93 -7.68
C LEU A 110 -2.06 7.97 -8.86
N GLN A 111 -2.72 8.29 -9.97
CA GLN A 111 -2.54 7.60 -11.26
C GLN A 111 -2.09 8.62 -12.31
N VAL A 112 -1.00 8.31 -13.00
CA VAL A 112 -0.46 9.12 -14.10
C VAL A 112 -0.39 8.26 -15.36
N GLU A 113 -1.05 8.72 -16.42
CA GLU A 113 -1.10 8.05 -17.72
C GLU A 113 -0.47 8.97 -18.76
N LYS A 114 0.31 8.40 -19.70
CA LYS A 114 0.70 9.12 -20.91
C LYS A 114 -0.43 9.00 -21.93
N LYS A 115 -0.75 10.11 -22.61
CA LYS A 115 -1.73 10.20 -23.70
C LYS A 115 -1.28 9.39 -24.92
#